data_AF-A0A9P6FRP9-F1
#
_entry.id   AF-A0A9P6FRP9-F1
#
_cell.length_a   1.000
_cell.length_b   1.000
_cell.length_c   1.000
_cell.angle_alpha   90.00
_cell.angle_beta   90.00
_cell.angle_gamma   90.00
#
_symmetry.space_group_name_H-M   'P 1'
#
loop_
_entity.id
_entity.type
_entity.pdbx_description
1 polymer ?
#
loop_
_entity_poly.entity_id
_entity_poly.type
_entity_poly.pdbx_seq_one_letter_code
_entity_poly.pdbx_strand_id
1 'polypeptide(L)'
;MTIAVAHQPETQPNVKALTKTQDGTGVIDLDPWLEPYKGGYALYKHWKDIIDKAGGYEQFSRGYEKLGFRVGKDGITYREWAPNAKEAFLFGEF
;
A
#
# COMPACT_ATOMS: atom_id res chain seq x y z
N MET A 1 -7.62 -57.55 -23.35
CA MET A 1 -8.21 -56.43 -24.11
C MET A 1 -7.96 -55.19 -23.26
N THR A 2 -6.85 -54.49 -23.52
CA THR A 2 -6.35 -53.43 -22.65
C THR A 2 -6.36 -52.14 -23.44
N ILE A 3 -7.15 -51.17 -23.00
CA ILE A 3 -7.20 -49.82 -23.57
C ILE A 3 -6.07 -49.03 -22.90
N ALA A 4 -5.04 -48.68 -23.67
CA ALA A 4 -4.04 -47.72 -23.24
C ALA A 4 -4.57 -46.31 -23.55
N VAL A 5 -4.88 -45.53 -22.51
CA VAL A 5 -5.14 -44.09 -22.63
C VAL A 5 -3.78 -43.42 -22.82
N ALA A 6 -3.56 -42.82 -23.99
CA ALA A 6 -2.36 -42.05 -24.27
C ALA A 6 -2.36 -40.80 -23.37
N HIS A 7 -1.41 -40.73 -22.45
CA HIS A 7 -1.09 -39.50 -21.73
C HIS A 7 -0.47 -38.55 -22.75
N GLN A 8 -1.21 -37.52 -23.16
CA GLN A 8 -0.62 -36.43 -23.93
C GLN A 8 0.36 -35.69 -23.02
N PRO A 9 1.59 -35.39 -23.46
CA PRO A 9 2.51 -34.61 -22.66
C PRO A 9 1.94 -33.19 -22.52
N GLU A 10 1.72 -32.76 -21.28
CA GLU A 10 1.48 -31.37 -20.91
C GLU A 10 2.57 -30.52 -21.60
N THR A 11 2.19 -29.77 -22.63
CA THR A 11 3.09 -28.79 -23.23
C THR A 11 3.35 -27.73 -22.18
N GLN A 12 4.56 -27.70 -21.62
CA GLN A 12 5.01 -26.62 -20.74
C GLN A 12 4.67 -25.28 -21.41
N PRO A 13 4.02 -24.34 -20.71
CA PRO A 13 3.66 -23.08 -21.31
C PRO A 13 4.93 -22.45 -21.85
N ASN A 14 4.90 -22.13 -23.15
CA ASN A 14 5.95 -21.40 -23.83
C ASN A 14 6.21 -20.12 -23.03
N VAL A 15 7.28 -20.12 -22.23
CA VAL A 15 7.81 -18.93 -21.57
C VAL A 15 8.41 -18.03 -22.64
N LYS A 16 7.54 -17.47 -23.48
CA LYS A 16 7.80 -16.24 -24.21
C LYS A 16 8.28 -15.26 -23.16
N ALA A 17 9.52 -14.81 -23.27
CA ALA A 17 10.09 -13.80 -22.39
C ALA A 17 9.08 -12.66 -22.26
N LEU A 18 8.41 -12.59 -21.11
CA LEU A 18 7.41 -11.56 -20.85
C LEU A 18 8.17 -10.25 -20.87
N THR A 19 8.00 -9.46 -21.93
CA THR A 19 8.42 -8.07 -21.95
C THR A 19 7.56 -7.34 -20.93
N LYS A 20 7.99 -7.42 -19.66
CA LYS A 20 7.24 -6.96 -18.50
C LYS A 20 6.83 -5.52 -18.73
N THR A 21 5.53 -5.27 -18.69
CA THR A 21 5.00 -3.92 -18.81
C THR A 21 5.60 -3.04 -17.70
N GLN A 22 6.37 -2.00 -18.09
CA GLN A 22 7.13 -1.14 -17.15
C GLN A 22 6.29 -0.04 -16.50
N ASP A 23 4.99 0.02 -16.79
CA ASP A 23 4.06 1.03 -16.26
C ASP A 23 3.59 0.74 -14.82
N GLY A 24 4.07 -0.36 -14.23
CA GLY A 24 3.72 -0.85 -12.88
C GLY A 24 2.55 -1.83 -12.86
N THR A 25 2.05 -2.25 -14.02
CA THR A 25 0.91 -3.19 -14.13
C THR A 25 1.30 -4.56 -14.67
N GLY A 26 2.58 -4.93 -14.64
CA GLY A 26 3.08 -6.21 -15.15
C GLY A 26 2.54 -7.48 -14.48
N VAL A 27 1.69 -7.39 -13.45
CA VAL A 27 0.90 -8.52 -12.95
C VAL A 27 -0.19 -8.94 -13.93
N ILE A 28 -0.68 -8.02 -14.77
CA ILE A 28 -1.69 -8.31 -15.80
C ILE A 28 -1.11 -9.22 -16.89
N ASP A 29 0.19 -9.12 -17.16
CA ASP A 29 0.90 -10.03 -18.08
C ASP A 29 0.87 -11.49 -17.57
N LEU A 30 0.74 -11.70 -16.25
CA LEU A 30 0.62 -13.01 -15.61
C LEU A 30 -0.85 -13.46 -15.49
N ASP A 31 -1.75 -12.51 -15.28
CA ASP A 31 -3.19 -12.76 -15.16
C ASP A 31 -4.00 -11.70 -15.93
N PRO A 32 -4.41 -11.98 -17.18
CA PRO A 32 -5.19 -11.06 -18.01
C PRO A 32 -6.55 -10.68 -17.44
N TRP A 33 -7.08 -11.41 -16.45
CA TRP A 33 -8.37 -11.06 -15.82
C TRP A 33 -8.27 -9.79 -14.99
N LEU A 34 -7.06 -9.29 -14.73
CA LEU A 34 -6.81 -8.05 -13.99
C LEU A 34 -6.91 -6.78 -14.84
N GLU A 35 -7.04 -6.87 -16.18
CA GLU A 35 -7.09 -5.71 -17.09
C GLU A 35 -8.15 -4.66 -16.69
N PRO A 36 -9.39 -5.02 -16.29
CA PRO A 36 -10.39 -4.03 -15.86
C PRO A 36 -9.99 -3.21 -14.63
N TYR A 37 -8.97 -3.64 -13.87
CA TYR A 37 -8.52 -3.03 -12.62
C TYR A 37 -7.21 -2.25 -12.75
N LYS A 38 -6.69 -2.07 -13.98
CA LYS A 38 -5.40 -1.41 -14.26
C LYS A 38 -5.22 -0.02 -13.61
N GLY A 39 -6.32 0.70 -13.36
CA GLY A 39 -6.32 2.04 -12.75
C GLY A 39 -5.80 2.09 -11.31
N GLY A 40 -5.81 0.98 -10.56
CA GLY A 40 -5.41 0.95 -9.15
C GLY A 40 -3.97 1.43 -8.89
N TYR A 41 -3.05 1.14 -9.82
CA TYR A 41 -1.65 1.54 -9.68
C TYR A 41 -1.45 3.07 -9.76
N ALA A 42 -2.24 3.77 -10.58
CA ALA A 42 -2.18 5.23 -10.67
C ALA A 42 -2.61 5.90 -9.35
N LEU A 43 -3.66 5.37 -8.72
CA LEU A 43 -4.13 5.84 -7.41
C LEU A 43 -3.07 5.60 -6.31
N TYR A 44 -2.42 4.43 -6.31
CA TYR A 44 -1.31 4.17 -5.41
C TYR A 44 -0.17 5.18 -5.59
N LYS A 45 0.26 5.45 -6.83
CA LYS A 45 1.33 6.42 -7.11
C LYS A 45 1.00 7.81 -6.59
N HIS A 46 -0.25 8.26 -6.78
CA HIS A 46 -0.71 9.54 -6.25
C HIS A 46 -0.52 9.65 -4.72
N TRP A 47 -0.96 8.64 -3.96
CA TRP A 47 -0.80 8.63 -2.51
C TRP A 47 0.66 8.48 -2.07
N LYS A 48 1.43 7.67 -2.79
CA LYS A 48 2.87 7.54 -2.56
C LYS A 48 3.56 8.90 -2.70
N ASP A 49 3.27 9.66 -3.75
CA ASP A 49 3.88 10.98 -3.96
C ASP A 49 3.52 11.97 -2.82
N ILE A 50 2.30 11.89 -2.29
CA ILE A 50 1.88 12.69 -1.13
C ILE A 50 2.68 12.29 0.12
N ILE A 51 2.84 10.99 0.38
CA ILE A 51 3.58 10.47 1.53
C ILE A 51 5.08 10.77 1.41
N ASP A 52 5.65 10.69 0.21
CA ASP A 52 7.05 11.02 -0.04
C ASP A 52 7.32 12.50 0.26
N LYS A 53 6.40 13.40 -0.10
CA LYS A 53 6.46 14.82 0.30
C LYS A 53 6.34 15.02 1.82
N ALA A 54 5.71 14.10 2.53
CA ALA A 54 5.61 14.09 4.00
C ALA A 54 6.84 13.45 4.68
N GLY A 55 7.91 13.13 3.93
CA GLY A 55 9.15 12.54 4.45
C GLY A 55 9.28 11.03 4.21
N GLY A 56 8.40 10.44 3.38
CA GLY A 56 8.39 9.03 3.06
C GLY A 56 7.72 8.16 4.13
N TYR A 57 7.55 6.87 3.82
CA TYR A 57 6.81 5.93 4.67
C TYR A 57 7.35 5.83 6.10
N GLU A 58 8.67 5.82 6.27
CA GLU A 58 9.27 5.69 7.60
C GLU A 58 8.88 6.87 8.50
N GLN A 59 9.07 8.10 8.03
CA GLN A 59 8.69 9.28 8.82
C GLN A 59 7.18 9.41 8.99
N PHE A 60 6.41 9.10 7.96
CA PHE A 60 4.95 9.18 7.98
C PHE A 60 4.33 8.19 8.98
N SER A 61 4.86 6.96 9.04
CA SER A 61 4.36 5.92 9.95
C SER A 61 4.63 6.21 11.43
N ARG A 62 5.60 7.09 11.72
CA ARG A 62 5.98 7.52 13.08
C ARG A 62 5.12 8.67 13.62
N GLY A 63 3.86 8.74 13.19
CA GLY A 63 2.89 9.73 13.67
C GLY A 63 2.70 9.72 15.19
N TYR A 64 2.86 8.56 15.84
CA TYR A 64 2.81 8.41 17.30
C TYR A 64 3.90 9.19 18.05
N GLU A 65 4.96 9.63 17.37
CA GLU A 65 5.96 10.50 17.98
C GLU A 65 5.52 11.97 18.01
N LYS A 66 4.46 12.32 17.26
CA LYS A 66 3.97 13.69 17.11
C LYS A 66 2.56 13.90 17.66
N LEU A 67 1.69 12.88 17.57
CA LEU A 67 0.31 12.89 18.05
C LEU A 67 0.21 12.26 19.45
N GLY A 68 -0.87 12.56 20.17
CA GLY A 68 -1.09 12.12 21.54
C GLY A 68 -0.25 12.88 22.57
N PHE A 69 -0.11 12.29 23.75
CA PHE A 69 0.72 12.84 24.83
C PHE A 69 2.18 12.44 24.65
N ARG A 70 3.08 13.41 24.79
CA ARG A 70 4.51 13.19 24.76
C ARG A 70 5.18 13.99 25.87
N VAL A 71 5.97 13.28 26.69
CA VAL A 71 6.81 13.89 27.73
C VAL A 71 8.10 14.38 27.08
N GLY A 72 8.36 15.68 27.20
CA GLY A 72 9.61 16.32 26.83
C GLY A 72 10.39 16.76 28.07
N LYS A 73 11.56 17.36 27.85
CA LYS A 73 12.39 17.89 28.94
C LYS A 73 11.72 19.03 29.72
N ASP A 74 10.92 19.84 29.01
CA ASP A 74 10.34 21.08 29.55
C ASP A 74 8.85 20.94 29.90
N GLY A 75 8.26 19.74 29.74
CA GLY A 75 6.84 19.51 30.02
C GLY A 75 6.20 18.45 29.13
N ILE A 76 4.86 18.40 29.13
CA ILE A 76 4.07 17.45 28.35
C ILE A 76 3.45 18.19 27.16
N THR A 77 3.64 17.67 25.95
CA THR A 77 2.95 18.12 24.74
C THR A 77 1.80 17.18 24.44
N TYR A 78 0.62 17.73 24.17
CA TYR A 78 -0.52 16.98 23.61
C TYR A 78 -0.85 17.50 22.21
N ARG A 79 -1.10 16.59 21.26
CA ARG A 79 -1.52 16.96 19.90
C ARG A 79 -2.56 15.99 19.36
N GLU A 80 -3.66 16.53 18.86
CA GLU A 80 -4.78 15.77 18.29
C GLU A 80 -5.19 16.36 16.94
N TRP A 81 -5.66 15.53 16.01
CA TRP A 81 -6.21 16.03 14.75
C TRP A 81 -7.73 16.21 14.88
N ALA A 82 -8.15 17.45 15.09
CA ALA A 82 -9.55 17.81 15.24
C ALA A 82 -9.89 19.07 14.41
N PRO A 83 -9.84 19.01 13.07
CA PRO A 83 -9.91 20.19 12.18
C PRO A 83 -11.24 20.95 12.27
N ASN A 84 -12.29 20.30 12.75
CA ASN A 84 -13.63 20.88 12.87
C ASN A 84 -14.03 21.15 14.33
N ALA A 85 -13.10 21.03 15.29
CA ALA A 85 -13.38 21.35 16.68
C ALA A 85 -13.53 22.87 16.85
N LYS A 86 -14.60 23.29 17.53
CA LYS A 86 -14.77 24.69 17.94
C LYS A 86 -13.97 25.01 19.20
N GLU A 87 -13.92 24.04 20.11
CA GLU A 87 -13.20 24.10 21.37
C GLU A 87 -12.59 22.73 21.65
N ALA A 88 -11.48 22.71 22.38
CA ALA A 88 -10.81 21.51 22.81
C ALA A 88 -10.44 21.65 24.28
N PHE A 89 -10.73 20.62 25.06
CA PHE A 89 -10.46 20.58 26.49
C PHE A 89 -9.63 19.34 26.81
N LEU A 90 -8.70 19.48 27.74
CA LEU A 90 -7.94 18.39 28.31
C LEU A 90 -8.41 18.19 29.76
N PHE A 91 -8.93 17.00 30.07
CA PHE A 91 -9.47 16.67 31.39
C PHE A 91 -9.03 15.26 31.81
N GLY A 92 -8.92 15.04 33.11
CA GLY A 92 -8.46 13.79 33.73
C GLY A 92 -8.20 14.00 35.22
N GLU A 93 -7.75 12.96 35.92
CA GLU A 93 -7.44 13.03 37.37
C GLU A 93 -6.12 13.78 37.70
N PHE A 94 -5.36 14.17 36.68
CA PHE A 94 -4.00 14.72 36.77
C PHE A 94 -3.92 16.11 37.42
#